data_AF-A0A5J4PUT4-F1
#
_entry.id   AF-A0A5J4PUT4-F1
#
_cell.length_a   1.000
_cell.length_b   1.000
_cell.length_c   1.000
_cell.angle_alpha   90.00
_cell.angle_beta   90.00
_cell.angle_gamma   90.00
#
_symmetry.space_group_name_H-M   'P 1'
#
loop_
_entity.id
_entity.type
_entity.pdbx_description
1 polymer ?
#
loop_
_entity_poly.entity_id
_entity_poly.type
_entity_poly.pdbx_seq_one_letter_code
_entity_poly.pdbx_strand_id
1 'polypeptide(L)'
;AHEFYHLFLEQSFYPHLCNLNNSLRDNLKEQIADTFASNLLIPEIGVRKMIPATEQEEKNISLSTLLKLEHYFSVSHLAMLNRLMALKLITKEQFEDYSSVRIKKVAAEYGYDLSLYKSGNEGIIIGDYGTKARELFDNEKISEGFYRELLADIEVNLTEVDDGEEN
;
A
#
# COMPACT_ATOMS: atom_id res chain seq x y z
N ALA A 1 -1.31 2.82 5.06
CA ALA A 1 -2.67 2.86 5.63
C ALA A 1 -2.95 1.67 6.54
N HIS A 2 -2.54 0.45 6.18
CA HIS A 2 -2.61 -0.72 7.04
C HIS A 2 -1.92 -0.50 8.40
N GLU A 3 -0.63 -0.14 8.42
CA GLU A 3 0.09 0.18 9.66
C GLU A 3 -0.53 1.33 10.48
N PHE A 4 -1.23 2.25 9.82
CA PHE A 4 -1.92 3.34 10.51
C PHE A 4 -3.07 2.81 11.40
N TYR A 5 -3.75 1.73 10.98
CA TYR A 5 -4.73 1.06 11.82
C TYR A 5 -4.09 0.52 13.11
N HIS A 6 -2.99 -0.23 12.97
CA HIS A 6 -2.28 -0.82 14.11
C HIS A 6 -1.79 0.26 15.09
N LEU A 7 -1.24 1.35 14.56
CA LEU A 7 -0.71 2.43 15.39
C LEU A 7 -1.78 3.20 16.18
N PHE A 8 -2.95 3.46 15.58
CA PHE A 8 -3.91 4.41 16.15
C PHE A 8 -5.16 3.77 16.76
N LEU A 9 -5.52 2.56 16.34
CA LEU A 9 -6.80 1.95 16.69
C LEU A 9 -6.65 0.65 17.49
N GLU A 10 -5.49 0.02 17.50
CA GLU A 10 -5.24 -1.11 18.40
C GLU A 10 -4.93 -0.63 19.82
N GLN A 11 -5.60 -1.22 20.81
CA GLN A 11 -5.42 -0.87 22.23
C GLN A 11 -4.00 -1.20 22.74
N SER A 12 -3.31 -2.14 22.10
CA SER A 12 -1.98 -2.61 22.47
C SER A 12 -1.15 -2.83 21.20
N PHE A 13 -0.56 -1.76 20.69
CA PHE A 13 0.37 -1.86 19.55
C PHE A 13 1.65 -2.59 19.99
N TYR A 14 2.04 -3.60 19.23
CA TYR A 14 3.36 -4.23 19.33
C TYR A 14 3.96 -4.25 17.93
N PRO A 15 5.20 -3.76 17.72
CA PRO A 15 5.85 -3.88 16.43
C PRO A 15 6.00 -5.36 16.08
N HIS A 16 5.39 -5.80 14.99
CA HIS A 16 5.52 -7.17 14.51
C HIS A 16 5.61 -7.17 13.00
N LEU A 17 6.44 -8.06 12.46
CA LEU A 17 6.43 -8.36 11.04
C LEU A 17 5.13 -9.10 10.74
N CYS A 18 4.38 -8.60 9.75
CA CYS A 18 3.15 -9.21 9.29
C CYS A 18 3.45 -10.63 8.81
N ASN A 19 3.15 -11.61 9.66
CA ASN A 19 3.38 -13.02 9.41
C ASN A 19 2.04 -13.66 9.07
N LEU A 20 1.79 -13.93 7.77
CA LEU A 20 0.59 -14.64 7.29
C LEU A 20 0.40 -16.05 7.89
N ASN A 21 1.37 -16.56 8.64
CA ASN A 21 1.35 -17.89 9.28
C ASN A 21 0.85 -17.89 10.75
N ASN A 22 0.39 -16.75 11.27
CA ASN A 22 -0.01 -16.61 12.67
C ASN A 22 -1.46 -17.05 12.96
N SER A 23 -1.83 -17.01 14.25
CA SER A 23 -3.08 -17.55 14.79
C SER A 23 -4.33 -16.94 14.13
N LEU A 24 -5.48 -17.63 14.23
CA LEU A 24 -6.76 -17.14 13.69
C LEU A 24 -7.14 -15.72 14.16
N ARG A 25 -6.73 -15.33 15.38
CA ARG A 25 -7.00 -13.98 15.92
C ARG A 25 -6.13 -12.93 15.28
N ASP A 26 -4.87 -13.24 15.00
CA ASP A 26 -3.95 -12.33 14.30
C ASP A 26 -4.47 -12.11 12.87
N ASN A 27 -4.92 -13.18 12.22
CA ASN A 27 -5.52 -13.10 10.89
C ASN A 27 -6.76 -12.17 10.84
N LEU A 28 -7.61 -12.17 11.87
CA LEU A 28 -8.76 -11.23 11.93
C LEU A 28 -8.31 -9.77 12.06
N LYS A 29 -7.26 -9.49 12.84
CA LYS A 29 -6.73 -8.13 12.99
C LYS A 29 -6.17 -7.60 11.68
N GLU A 30 -5.34 -8.40 11.01
CA GLU A 30 -4.81 -8.08 9.67
C GLU A 30 -5.93 -7.80 8.68
N GLN A 31 -6.98 -8.63 8.68
CA GLN A 31 -8.17 -8.41 7.83
C GLN A 31 -8.89 -7.09 8.14
N ILE A 32 -8.99 -6.71 9.42
CA ILE A 32 -9.59 -5.43 9.81
C ILE A 32 -8.69 -4.27 9.37
N ALA A 33 -7.38 -4.39 9.51
CA ALA A 33 -6.41 -3.39 9.07
C ALA A 33 -6.46 -3.19 7.55
N ASP A 34 -6.54 -4.27 6.77
CA ASP A 34 -6.74 -4.24 5.32
C ASP A 34 -8.07 -3.59 4.94
N THR A 35 -9.14 -3.96 5.64
CA THR A 35 -10.47 -3.37 5.44
C THR A 35 -10.45 -1.88 5.74
N PHE A 36 -9.81 -1.46 6.83
CA PHE A 36 -9.63 -0.06 7.19
C PHE A 36 -8.86 0.68 6.11
N ALA A 37 -7.73 0.14 5.66
CA ALA A 37 -6.92 0.73 4.61
C ALA A 37 -7.71 0.90 3.30
N SER A 38 -8.46 -0.12 2.89
CA SER A 38 -9.31 -0.07 1.70
C SER A 38 -10.39 1.01 1.81
N ASN A 39 -11.06 1.12 2.96
CA ASN A 39 -12.10 2.15 3.17
C ASN A 39 -11.53 3.57 3.25
N LEU A 40 -10.35 3.72 3.85
CA LEU A 40 -9.66 5.00 3.98
C LEU A 40 -9.14 5.51 2.63
N LEU A 41 -8.47 4.65 1.87
CA LEU A 41 -7.84 5.03 0.59
C LEU A 41 -8.86 5.09 -0.55
N ILE A 42 -9.90 4.24 -0.51
CA ILE A 42 -10.86 4.08 -1.60
C ILE A 42 -12.29 4.26 -1.07
N PRO A 43 -12.70 5.49 -0.71
CA PRO A 43 -14.00 5.77 -0.12
C PRO A 43 -15.15 5.45 -1.08
N GLU A 44 -16.20 4.77 -0.59
CA GLU A 44 -17.34 4.32 -1.41
C GLU A 44 -17.99 5.46 -2.18
N ILE A 45 -18.24 6.59 -1.51
CA ILE A 45 -18.86 7.78 -2.13
C ILE A 45 -18.00 8.30 -3.28
N GLY A 46 -16.67 8.26 -3.13
CA GLY A 46 -15.73 8.66 -4.18
C GLY A 46 -15.83 7.74 -5.40
N VAL A 47 -15.76 6.43 -5.17
CA VAL A 47 -15.86 5.41 -6.22
C VAL A 47 -17.16 5.55 -7.00
N ARG A 48 -18.31 5.57 -6.31
CA ARG A 48 -19.63 5.67 -6.95
C ARG A 48 -19.83 6.97 -7.73
N LYS A 49 -19.23 8.08 -7.30
CA LYS A 49 -19.34 9.34 -8.06
C LYS A 49 -18.54 9.34 -9.35
N MET A 50 -17.49 8.52 -9.44
CA MET A 50 -16.59 8.49 -10.59
C MET A 50 -17.00 7.49 -11.67
N ILE A 51 -17.80 6.48 -11.32
CA ILE A 51 -18.30 5.49 -12.27
C ILE A 51 -19.53 6.06 -13.00
N PRO A 52 -19.62 5.98 -14.33
CA PRO A 52 -20.82 6.36 -15.08
C PRO A 52 -22.08 5.64 -14.58
N ALA A 53 -23.22 6.33 -14.54
CA ALA A 53 -24.47 5.74 -14.01
C ALA A 53 -24.88 4.45 -14.75
N THR A 54 -24.69 4.42 -16.07
CA THR A 54 -24.96 3.24 -16.91
C THR A 54 -24.14 2.02 -16.48
N GLU A 55 -22.84 2.20 -16.23
CA GLU A 55 -21.95 1.11 -15.79
C GLU A 55 -22.30 0.62 -14.37
N GLN A 56 -22.81 1.50 -13.50
CA GLN A 56 -23.25 1.11 -12.15
C GLN A 56 -24.53 0.28 -12.17
N GLU A 57 -25.51 0.66 -13.00
CA GLU A 57 -26.78 -0.04 -13.13
C GLU A 57 -26.60 -1.44 -13.73
N GLU A 58 -25.75 -1.54 -14.76
CA GLU A 58 -25.42 -2.80 -15.42
C GLU A 58 -24.44 -3.66 -14.63
N LYS A 59 -23.81 -3.10 -13.57
CA LYS A 59 -22.68 -3.69 -12.84
C LYS A 59 -21.58 -4.15 -13.77
N ASN A 60 -21.33 -3.35 -14.80
CA ASN A 60 -20.38 -3.64 -15.85
C ASN A 60 -19.40 -2.48 -15.97
N ILE A 61 -18.45 -2.42 -15.04
CA ILE A 61 -17.41 -1.39 -15.06
C ILE A 61 -16.48 -1.67 -16.22
N SER A 62 -16.28 -0.68 -17.09
CA SER A 62 -15.34 -0.80 -18.21
C SER A 62 -13.89 -0.74 -17.74
N LEU A 63 -12.99 -1.36 -18.52
CA LEU A 63 -11.55 -1.31 -18.24
C LEU A 63 -11.00 0.12 -18.20
N SER A 64 -11.58 1.02 -19.01
CA SER A 64 -11.28 2.46 -18.99
C SER A 64 -11.61 3.10 -17.64
N THR A 65 -12.82 2.83 -17.13
CA THR A 65 -13.28 3.31 -15.82
C THR A 65 -12.42 2.73 -14.70
N LEU A 66 -12.09 1.43 -14.77
CA LEU A 66 -11.22 0.78 -13.79
C LEU A 66 -9.85 1.46 -13.71
N LEU A 67 -9.16 1.65 -14.84
CA LEU A 67 -7.87 2.36 -14.89
C LEU A 67 -7.98 3.78 -14.32
N LYS A 68 -9.05 4.50 -14.69
CA LYS A 68 -9.28 5.85 -14.19
C LYS A 68 -9.40 5.88 -12.66
N LEU A 69 -10.09 4.91 -12.07
CA LEU A 69 -10.22 4.79 -10.62
C LEU A 69 -8.87 4.46 -9.96
N GLU A 70 -8.12 3.49 -10.50
CA GLU A 70 -6.80 3.12 -9.99
C GLU A 70 -5.87 4.32 -9.91
N HIS A 71 -5.76 5.07 -11.01
CA HIS A 71 -4.92 6.25 -11.09
C HIS A 71 -5.41 7.39 -10.19
N TYR A 72 -6.72 7.61 -10.11
CA TYR A 72 -7.28 8.66 -9.26
C TYR A 72 -7.05 8.39 -7.77
N PHE A 73 -7.31 7.17 -7.31
CA PHE A 73 -7.12 6.79 -5.92
C PHE A 73 -5.66 6.41 -5.60
N SER A 74 -4.79 6.32 -6.62
CA SER A 74 -3.38 5.96 -6.50
C SER A 74 -3.18 4.65 -5.71
N VAL A 75 -3.95 3.62 -6.08
CA VAL A 75 -3.89 2.29 -5.47
C VAL A 75 -3.57 1.22 -6.51
N SER A 76 -3.06 0.08 -6.04
CA SER A 76 -2.76 -1.05 -6.92
C SER A 76 -4.02 -1.61 -7.60
N HIS A 77 -3.82 -2.25 -8.74
CA HIS A 77 -4.87 -2.92 -9.51
C HIS A 77 -5.72 -3.87 -8.64
N LEU A 78 -5.07 -4.75 -7.89
CA LEU A 78 -5.75 -5.72 -7.03
C LEU A 78 -6.53 -5.04 -5.89
N ALA A 79 -6.00 -3.97 -5.30
CA ALA A 79 -6.70 -3.22 -4.25
C ALA A 79 -7.99 -2.58 -4.78
N MET A 80 -7.95 -2.01 -5.99
CA MET A 80 -9.15 -1.48 -6.64
C MET A 80 -10.17 -2.57 -6.95
N LEU A 81 -9.74 -3.70 -7.53
CA LEU A 81 -10.63 -4.83 -7.83
C LEU A 81 -11.31 -5.39 -6.58
N ASN A 82 -10.54 -5.59 -5.50
CA ASN A 82 -11.08 -6.05 -4.21
C ASN A 82 -12.13 -5.07 -3.67
N ARG A 83 -11.87 -3.76 -3.81
CA ARG A 83 -12.83 -2.74 -3.38
C ARG A 83 -14.11 -2.75 -4.21
N LEU A 84 -14.00 -2.85 -5.53
CA LEU A 84 -15.16 -2.92 -6.42
C LEU A 84 -16.01 -4.18 -6.14
N MET A 85 -15.35 -5.32 -5.89
CA MET A 85 -16.02 -6.55 -5.46
C MET A 85 -16.75 -6.36 -4.13
N ALA A 86 -16.10 -5.77 -3.12
CA ALA A 86 -16.70 -5.52 -1.81
C ALA A 86 -17.93 -4.59 -1.88
N LEU A 87 -17.91 -3.60 -2.79
CA LEU A 87 -19.02 -2.70 -3.07
C LEU A 87 -20.10 -3.29 -3.98
N LYS A 88 -19.91 -4.54 -4.45
CA LYS A 88 -20.79 -5.26 -5.38
C LYS A 88 -21.02 -4.51 -6.70
N LEU A 89 -19.98 -3.83 -7.16
CA LEU A 89 -19.97 -3.03 -8.40
C LEU A 89 -19.46 -3.82 -9.61
N ILE A 90 -18.77 -4.94 -9.37
CA ILE A 90 -18.37 -5.91 -10.39
C ILE A 90 -18.80 -7.32 -9.98
N THR A 91 -18.86 -8.22 -10.94
CA THR A 91 -19.13 -9.64 -10.70
C THR A 91 -17.84 -10.41 -10.40
N LYS A 92 -17.99 -11.65 -9.90
CA LYS A 92 -16.85 -12.56 -9.70
C LYS A 92 -16.11 -12.87 -11.01
N GLU A 93 -16.87 -13.08 -12.08
CA GLU A 93 -16.34 -13.31 -13.43
C GLU A 93 -15.49 -12.13 -13.90
N GLN A 94 -16.01 -10.90 -13.79
CA GLN A 94 -15.23 -9.70 -14.14
C GLN A 94 -13.97 -9.53 -13.29
N PHE A 95 -14.04 -9.85 -12.00
CA PHE A 95 -12.87 -9.82 -11.13
C PHE A 95 -11.79 -10.79 -11.62
N GLU A 96 -12.17 -12.02 -11.96
CA GLU A 96 -11.25 -13.04 -12.48
C GLU A 96 -10.67 -12.61 -13.83
N ASP A 97 -11.52 -12.11 -14.74
CA ASP A 97 -11.12 -11.58 -16.04
C ASP A 97 -10.09 -10.46 -15.88
N TYR A 98 -10.39 -9.44 -15.08
CA TYR A 98 -9.51 -8.28 -14.89
C TYR A 98 -8.25 -8.64 -14.12
N SER A 99 -8.31 -9.56 -13.15
CA SER A 99 -7.12 -10.04 -12.43
C SER A 99 -6.12 -10.74 -13.36
N SER A 100 -6.59 -11.33 -14.47
CA SER A 100 -5.74 -12.03 -15.44
C SER A 100 -5.09 -11.11 -16.49
N VAL A 101 -5.51 -9.83 -16.54
CA VAL A 101 -5.03 -8.87 -17.52
C VAL A 101 -3.57 -8.48 -17.27
N ARG A 102 -2.82 -8.26 -18.34
CA ARG A 102 -1.50 -7.63 -18.29
C ARG A 102 -1.64 -6.13 -18.04
N ILE A 103 -1.93 -5.75 -16.80
CA ILE A 103 -2.37 -4.38 -16.46
C ILE A 103 -1.41 -3.29 -16.95
N LYS A 104 -0.08 -3.49 -16.85
CA LYS A 104 0.93 -2.56 -17.37
C LYS A 104 0.80 -2.30 -18.88
N LYS A 105 0.52 -3.36 -19.64
CA LYS A 105 0.36 -3.26 -21.10
C LYS A 105 -0.93 -2.50 -21.42
N VAL A 106 -2.03 -2.85 -20.76
CA VAL A 106 -3.32 -2.18 -20.95
C VAL A 106 -3.24 -0.71 -20.55
N ALA A 107 -2.68 -0.39 -19.39
CA ALA A 107 -2.50 0.99 -18.96
C ALA A 107 -1.71 1.82 -19.99
N ALA A 108 -0.65 1.25 -20.56
CA ALA A 108 0.13 1.89 -21.63
C ALA A 108 -0.70 2.11 -22.90
N GLU A 109 -1.50 1.14 -23.32
CA GLU A 109 -2.39 1.25 -24.49
C GLU A 109 -3.46 2.34 -24.31
N TYR A 110 -3.88 2.60 -23.06
CA TYR A 110 -4.80 3.68 -22.69
C TYR A 110 -4.10 5.03 -22.43
N GLY A 111 -2.77 5.08 -22.53
CA GLY A 111 -1.98 6.31 -22.37
C GLY A 111 -1.71 6.74 -20.92
N TYR A 112 -1.85 5.83 -19.95
CA TYR A 112 -1.52 6.10 -18.56
C TYR A 112 -0.02 5.96 -18.27
N ASP A 113 0.45 6.73 -17.29
CA ASP A 113 1.78 6.53 -16.72
C ASP A 113 1.88 5.19 -15.98
N LEU A 114 3.05 4.55 -16.00
CA LEU A 114 3.23 3.21 -15.46
C LEU A 114 3.81 3.19 -14.04
N SER A 115 4.09 4.34 -13.42
CA SER A 115 4.67 4.40 -12.06
C SER A 115 3.81 3.70 -11.03
N LEU A 116 2.48 3.81 -11.13
CA LEU A 116 1.51 3.15 -10.23
C LEU A 116 1.66 1.62 -10.18
N TYR A 117 2.14 1.01 -11.26
CA TYR A 117 2.28 -0.45 -11.37
C TYR A 117 3.72 -0.94 -11.13
N LYS A 118 4.65 -0.04 -10.83
CA LYS A 118 6.02 -0.36 -10.44
C LYS A 118 6.12 -0.31 -8.91
N SER A 119 7.16 -0.94 -8.37
CA SER A 119 7.52 -0.72 -6.98
C SER A 119 7.72 0.78 -6.75
N GLY A 120 7.03 1.32 -5.75
CA GLY A 120 7.22 2.69 -5.30
C GLY A 120 8.31 2.77 -4.24
N ASN A 121 8.76 3.98 -3.95
CA ASN A 121 9.70 4.31 -2.86
C ASN A 121 11.15 3.81 -3.00
N GLU A 122 11.54 3.21 -4.14
CA GLU A 122 12.95 2.96 -4.44
C GLU A 122 13.73 4.30 -4.39
N GLY A 123 14.72 4.39 -3.50
CA GLY A 123 15.54 5.58 -3.29
C GLY A 123 14.86 6.80 -2.65
N ILE A 124 13.66 6.64 -2.05
CA ILE A 124 12.95 7.76 -1.39
C ILE A 124 13.07 7.65 0.14
N ILE A 125 13.90 8.49 0.74
CA ILE A 125 13.94 8.67 2.19
C ILE A 125 12.76 9.54 2.62
N ILE A 126 11.83 8.96 3.37
CA ILE A 126 10.62 9.67 3.82
C ILE A 126 10.92 10.47 5.09
N GLY A 127 10.92 11.80 4.96
CA GLY A 127 10.77 12.73 6.08
C GLY A 127 11.87 12.64 7.15
N ASP A 128 11.44 12.63 8.42
CA ASP A 128 12.30 12.63 9.60
C ASP A 128 12.63 11.21 10.11
N TYR A 129 12.38 10.17 9.30
CA TYR A 129 12.58 8.77 9.69
C TYR A 129 14.00 8.52 10.23
N GLY A 130 15.02 8.93 9.46
CA GLY A 130 16.41 8.80 9.89
C GLY A 130 16.74 9.62 11.15
N THR A 131 16.11 10.78 11.31
CA THR A 131 16.28 11.63 12.51
C THR A 131 15.69 10.92 13.74
N LYS A 132 14.47 10.38 13.63
CA LYS A 132 13.84 9.62 14.72
C LYS A 132 14.60 8.35 15.06
N ALA A 133 15.08 7.61 14.07
CA ALA A 133 15.90 6.43 14.29
C ALA A 133 17.19 6.79 15.05
N ARG A 134 17.85 7.90 14.68
CA ARG A 134 19.03 8.42 15.38
C ARG A 134 18.70 8.84 16.81
N GLU A 135 17.63 9.60 17.02
CA GLU A 135 17.19 10.02 18.36
C GLU A 135 16.88 8.82 19.27
N LEU A 136 16.27 7.75 18.75
CA LEU A 136 16.00 6.54 19.53
C LEU A 136 17.28 5.84 19.95
N PHE A 137 18.27 5.78 19.04
CA PHE A 137 19.58 5.19 19.33
C PHE A 137 20.35 6.03 20.36
N ASP A 138 20.38 7.36 20.19
CA ASP A 138 21.09 8.30 21.08
C ASP A 138 20.55 8.32 22.50
N ASN A 139 19.25 8.07 22.64
CA ASN A 139 18.57 7.97 23.93
C ASN A 139 18.57 6.53 24.48
N GLU A 140 19.38 5.62 23.92
CA GLU A 140 19.52 4.21 24.34
C GLU A 140 18.19 3.43 24.38
N LYS A 141 17.20 3.86 23.59
CA LYS A 141 15.90 3.19 23.52
C LYS A 141 15.91 1.96 22.62
N ILE A 142 16.91 1.88 21.72
CA ILE A 142 17.10 0.78 20.78
C ILE A 142 18.58 0.39 20.70
N SER A 143 18.86 -0.85 20.31
CA SER A 143 20.22 -1.33 20.08
C SER A 143 20.80 -0.79 18.77
N GLU A 144 22.14 -0.83 18.64
CA GLU A 144 22.82 -0.47 17.39
C GLU A 144 22.38 -1.36 16.22
N GLY A 145 22.20 -2.67 16.47
CA GLY A 145 21.69 -3.60 15.46
C GLY A 145 20.31 -3.18 14.94
N PHE A 146 19.40 -2.81 15.84
CA PHE A 146 18.07 -2.36 15.45
C PHE A 146 18.09 -1.00 14.75
N TYR A 147 18.99 -0.09 15.15
CA TYR A 147 19.22 1.17 14.43
C TYR A 147 19.68 0.95 12.98
N ARG A 148 20.60 0.01 12.76
CA ARG A 148 21.07 -0.35 11.41
C ARG A 148 19.96 -0.97 10.56
N GLU A 149 19.10 -1.80 11.15
CA GLU A 149 17.91 -2.34 10.48
C GLU A 149 16.97 -1.23 10.03
N LEU A 150 16.62 -0.28 10.92
CA LEU A 150 15.77 0.86 10.56
C LEU A 150 16.35 1.68 9.40
N LEU A 151 17.67 1.89 9.34
CA LEU A 151 18.29 2.61 8.23
C LEU A 151 18.33 1.79 6.93
N ALA A 152 18.49 0.47 7.02
CA ALA A 152 18.40 -0.40 5.86
C ALA A 152 16.99 -0.38 5.24
N ASP A 153 15.93 -0.24 6.06
CA ASP A 153 14.54 -0.12 5.59
C ASP A 153 14.29 1.10 4.69
N ILE A 154 15.15 2.13 4.77
CA ILE A 154 15.12 3.31 3.89
C ILE A 154 16.30 3.32 2.90
N GLU A 155 16.91 2.17 2.65
CA GLU A 155 18.03 1.96 1.71
C GLU A 155 19.29 2.80 2.04
N VAL A 156 19.46 3.22 3.30
CA VAL A 156 20.66 3.93 3.78
C VAL A 156 21.67 2.92 4.29
N ASN A 157 22.68 2.61 3.47
CA ASN A 157 23.81 1.78 3.90
C ASN A 157 24.86 2.61 4.63
N LEU A 158 24.88 2.53 5.96
CA LEU A 158 25.91 3.15 6.80
C LEU A 158 27.34 2.61 6.55
N THR A 159 27.48 1.48 5.85
CA THR A 159 28.77 0.88 5.53
C THR A 159 29.50 1.54 4.35
N GLU A 160 28.83 2.43 3.62
CA GLU A 160 29.43 3.18 2.49
C GLU A 160 29.88 4.59 2.89
N VAL A 161 29.77 4.97 4.17
CA VAL A 161 30.15 6.31 4.68
C VAL A 161 31.53 6.32 5.35
N ASP A 162 32.38 5.33 5.05
CA ASP A 162 33.78 5.37 5.44
C ASP A 162 34.64 5.50 4.19
N ASP A 163 34.99 6.74 3.85
CA ASP A 163 36.17 7.08 3.06
C ASP A 163 36.47 8.57 3.27
N GLY A 164 37.30 8.87 4.27
CA GLY A 164 38.13 10.08 4.23
C GLY A 164 38.24 10.90 5.52
N GLU A 165 38.87 10.35 6.56
CA GLU A 165 39.77 11.14 7.39
C GLU A 165 41.08 10.37 7.63
N GLU A 166 41.99 10.44 6.64
CA GLU A 166 43.42 10.39 6.93
C GLU A 166 43.85 11.74 7.51
N ASN A 167 44.38 11.73 8.73
CA ASN A 167 45.51 12.56 9.14
C ASN A 167 46.37 11.82 10.16
#